data_AF-H8PGF9-F1
#
_entry.id   AF-H8PGF9-F1
#
_cell.length_a   1.000
_cell.length_b   1.000
_cell.length_c   1.000
_cell.angle_alpha   90.00
_cell.angle_beta   90.00
_cell.angle_gamma   90.00
#
_symmetry.space_group_name_H-M   'P 1'
#
loop_
_entity.id
_entity.type
_entity.pdbx_description
1 polymer ?
#
loop_
_entity_poly.entity_id
_entity_poly.type
_entity_poly.pdbx_seq_one_letter_code
_entity_poly.pdbx_strand_id
1 'polypeptide(L)'
;MMSAAQSQTLECKLEALQCHFTWDLNPGRSKLFRVRDKLEDIGTEEGNSWLGHIYNLRGCIQYKLGFTEDAQSLFNQATEALRQTRGAEEGPWLVVNYGNLAWLHHHLGEQEESQDYLSKVDALMNKYPSPSQDELHPEIYAEKAWTLMKFSTDQKLQAADYFERAIRMQPDMVEWNTSRVLALESASYNEGPEADILQKLRIAKEQDPENFYLAAKYLEERGKKGERIEDEARELGRQVLRNPVSSYSGMKALLWVYRKYLSIDEAIDLAEEL
;
A
#
# COMPACT_ATOMS: atom_id res chain seq x y z
N MET A 1 15.76 -35.45 -3.82
CA MET A 1 16.71 -34.55 -4.50
C MET A 1 16.18 -34.28 -5.90
N MET A 2 15.78 -33.04 -6.18
CA MET A 2 15.41 -32.61 -7.54
C MET A 2 16.65 -32.53 -8.43
N SER A 3 16.46 -32.73 -9.73
CA SER A 3 17.51 -32.55 -10.73
C SER A 3 17.76 -31.06 -11.02
N ALA A 4 18.95 -30.73 -11.53
CA ALA A 4 19.29 -29.36 -11.93
C ALA A 4 18.30 -28.76 -12.96
N ALA A 5 17.80 -29.59 -13.89
CA ALA A 5 16.81 -29.17 -14.88
C ALA A 5 15.44 -28.83 -14.25
N GLN A 6 15.03 -29.56 -13.22
CA GLN A 6 13.80 -29.27 -12.47
C GLN A 6 13.95 -28.00 -11.63
N SER A 7 15.13 -27.77 -11.04
CA SER A 7 15.45 -26.53 -10.32
C SER A 7 15.38 -25.31 -11.25
N GLN A 8 15.97 -25.41 -12.45
CA GLN A 8 15.95 -24.33 -13.44
C GLN A 8 14.53 -24.05 -13.97
N THR A 9 13.71 -25.09 -14.11
CA THR A 9 12.30 -24.93 -14.52
C THR A 9 11.48 -24.22 -13.43
N LEU A 10 11.81 -24.44 -12.15
CA LEU A 10 11.14 -23.82 -11.03
C LEU A 10 11.49 -22.33 -10.92
N GLU A 11 12.78 -21.98 -11.03
CA GLU A 11 13.23 -20.58 -11.06
C GLU A 11 12.52 -19.77 -12.15
N CYS A 12 12.43 -20.29 -13.39
CA CYS A 12 11.71 -19.59 -14.46
C CYS A 12 10.23 -19.33 -14.14
N LYS A 13 9.56 -20.23 -13.41
CA LYS A 13 8.17 -20.02 -12.97
C LYS A 13 8.08 -18.95 -11.89
N LEU A 14 9.02 -18.95 -10.94
CA LEU A 14 9.10 -17.96 -9.86
C LEU A 14 9.37 -16.55 -10.40
N GLU A 15 10.25 -16.43 -11.40
CA GLU A 15 10.56 -15.16 -12.08
C GLU A 15 9.35 -14.58 -12.84
N ALA A 16 8.42 -15.43 -13.30
CA ALA A 16 7.21 -15.00 -13.99
C ALA A 16 6.10 -14.48 -13.04
N LEU A 17 6.20 -14.76 -11.73
CA LEU A 17 5.21 -14.34 -10.75
C LEU A 17 5.11 -12.81 -10.68
N GLN A 18 3.92 -12.32 -10.33
CA GLN A 18 3.73 -10.91 -9.98
C GLN A 18 3.72 -10.77 -8.45
N CYS A 19 4.88 -10.49 -7.87
CA CYS A 19 5.02 -10.30 -6.43
C CYS A 19 6.22 -9.39 -6.09
N HIS A 20 6.44 -9.10 -4.80
CA HIS A 20 7.46 -8.12 -4.37
C HIS A 20 8.90 -8.52 -4.75
N PHE A 21 9.14 -9.81 -4.92
CA PHE A 21 10.42 -10.36 -5.36
C PHE A 21 10.73 -10.09 -6.84
N THR A 22 9.71 -9.87 -7.68
CA THR A 22 9.83 -9.69 -9.14
C THR A 22 9.47 -8.28 -9.61
N TRP A 23 9.09 -7.37 -8.72
CA TRP A 23 8.73 -5.98 -9.06
C TRP A 23 9.92 -5.00 -9.09
N ASP A 24 11.15 -5.50 -9.03
CA ASP A 24 12.38 -4.70 -9.19
C ASP A 24 12.45 -3.45 -8.31
N LEU A 25 11.92 -3.52 -7.07
CA LEU A 25 11.84 -2.36 -6.18
C LEU A 25 13.21 -1.73 -5.88
N ASN A 26 14.26 -2.56 -5.83
CA ASN A 26 15.69 -2.26 -5.68
C ASN A 26 16.08 -1.03 -4.81
N PRO A 27 15.49 -0.85 -3.60
CA PRO A 27 15.91 0.22 -2.71
C PRO A 27 17.24 -0.11 -2.02
N GLY A 28 18.06 0.89 -1.75
CA GLY A 28 19.21 0.73 -0.85
C GLY A 28 18.78 0.36 0.57
N ARG A 29 19.66 -0.30 1.33
CA ARG A 29 19.38 -0.79 2.70
C ARG A 29 18.84 0.29 3.65
N SER A 30 19.34 1.52 3.56
CA SER A 30 18.84 2.66 4.35
C SER A 30 17.38 3.03 4.02
N LYS A 31 17.00 2.95 2.74
CA LYS A 31 15.61 3.17 2.30
C LYS A 31 14.69 2.05 2.78
N LEU A 32 15.16 0.80 2.80
CA LEU A 32 14.39 -0.33 3.36
C LEU A 32 14.03 -0.10 4.83
N PHE A 33 15.00 0.28 5.67
CA PHE A 33 14.74 0.61 7.07
C PHE A 33 13.72 1.75 7.22
N ARG A 34 13.86 2.83 6.44
CA ARG A 34 12.91 3.95 6.47
C ARG A 34 11.49 3.54 6.04
N VAL A 35 11.35 2.62 5.09
CA VAL A 35 10.03 2.11 4.68
C VAL A 35 9.48 1.18 5.76
N ARG A 36 10.28 0.28 6.33
CA ARG A 36 9.88 -0.59 7.45
C ARG A 36 9.29 0.22 8.60
N ASP A 37 10.03 1.22 9.10
CA ASP A 37 9.60 2.02 10.26
C ASP A 37 8.31 2.79 9.96
N LYS A 38 8.13 3.24 8.71
CA LYS A 38 6.88 3.87 8.27
C LYS A 38 5.71 2.89 8.24
N LEU A 39 5.93 1.64 7.83
CA LEU A 39 4.88 0.63 7.71
C LEU A 39 4.49 0.02 9.06
N GLU A 40 5.39 0.03 10.05
CA GLU A 40 5.08 -0.36 11.43
C GLU A 40 4.10 0.61 12.09
N ASP A 41 4.18 1.89 11.75
CA ASP A 41 3.31 2.96 12.26
C ASP A 41 1.96 3.03 11.52
N ILE A 42 1.78 2.30 10.41
CA ILE A 42 0.48 2.18 9.75
C ILE A 42 -0.28 1.08 10.50
N GLY A 43 -1.13 1.50 11.44
CA GLY A 43 -1.75 0.67 12.48
C GLY A 43 -2.28 -0.68 12.01
N THR A 44 -2.20 -1.65 12.91
CA THR A 44 -2.64 -3.05 12.75
C THR A 44 -4.12 -3.24 13.07
N GLU A 45 -4.91 -2.18 13.01
CA GLU A 45 -6.27 -2.15 13.54
C GLU A 45 -7.32 -2.54 12.50
N GLU A 46 -8.47 -2.98 13.01
CA GLU A 46 -9.66 -3.29 12.21
C GLU A 46 -10.06 -2.08 11.36
N GLY A 47 -10.29 -2.29 10.06
CA GLY A 47 -10.75 -1.25 9.13
C GLY A 47 -9.71 -0.72 8.14
N ASN A 48 -8.43 -1.06 8.28
CA ASN A 48 -7.43 -0.73 7.25
C ASN A 48 -7.52 -1.70 6.05
N SER A 49 -8.12 -1.26 4.95
CA SER A 49 -8.27 -2.04 3.71
C SER A 49 -6.95 -2.52 3.09
N TRP A 50 -5.83 -1.88 3.44
CA TRP A 50 -4.50 -2.21 2.96
C TRP A 50 -3.70 -3.10 3.93
N LEU A 51 -4.26 -3.56 5.06
CA LEU A 51 -3.54 -4.30 6.10
C LEU A 51 -2.78 -5.53 5.57
N GLY A 52 -3.43 -6.33 4.75
CA GLY A 52 -2.80 -7.49 4.10
C GLY A 52 -1.59 -7.12 3.23
N HIS A 53 -1.75 -6.07 2.43
CA HIS A 53 -0.72 -5.55 1.54
C HIS A 53 0.46 -4.93 2.32
N ILE A 54 0.18 -4.29 3.46
CA ILE A 54 1.19 -3.80 4.41
C ILE A 54 2.04 -4.98 4.91
N TYR A 55 1.40 -6.06 5.36
CA TYR A 55 2.11 -7.25 5.83
C TYR A 55 2.93 -7.91 4.72
N ASN A 56 2.41 -8.02 3.48
CA ASN A 56 3.19 -8.52 2.35
C ASN A 56 4.46 -7.68 2.11
N LEU A 57 4.34 -6.36 2.05
CA LEU A 57 5.49 -5.49 1.80
C LEU A 57 6.49 -5.54 2.98
N ARG A 58 6.00 -5.54 4.22
CA ARG A 58 6.84 -5.68 5.42
C ARG A 58 7.59 -7.01 5.39
N GLY A 59 6.94 -8.12 5.05
CA GLY A 59 7.57 -9.43 4.93
C GLY A 59 8.70 -9.44 3.91
N CYS A 60 8.48 -8.86 2.73
CA CYS A 60 9.52 -8.73 1.71
C CYS A 60 10.70 -7.85 2.18
N ILE A 61 10.42 -6.74 2.86
CA ILE A 61 11.46 -5.86 3.42
C ILE A 61 12.28 -6.58 4.48
N GLN A 62 11.64 -7.30 5.41
CA GLN A 62 12.32 -8.06 6.45
C GLN A 62 13.24 -9.12 5.85
N TYR A 63 12.74 -9.86 4.84
CA TYR A 63 13.56 -10.82 4.11
C TYR A 63 14.80 -10.16 3.49
N LYS A 64 14.60 -9.05 2.75
CA LYS A 64 15.72 -8.29 2.14
C LYS A 64 16.70 -7.70 3.17
N LEU A 65 16.27 -7.52 4.43
CA LEU A 65 17.12 -7.07 5.52
C LEU A 65 17.85 -8.21 6.24
N GLY A 66 17.48 -9.47 5.99
CA GLY A 66 18.07 -10.69 6.58
C GLY A 66 17.25 -11.31 7.72
N PHE A 67 16.01 -10.86 7.94
CA PHE A 67 15.12 -11.35 9.00
C PHE A 67 14.09 -12.32 8.42
N THR A 68 14.53 -13.54 8.14
CA THR A 68 13.72 -14.53 7.40
C THR A 68 12.53 -15.07 8.20
N GLU A 69 12.69 -15.31 9.50
CA GLU A 69 11.60 -15.76 10.38
C GLU A 69 10.49 -14.70 10.48
N ASP A 70 10.87 -13.44 10.66
CA ASP A 70 9.94 -12.30 10.66
C ASP A 70 9.20 -12.20 9.32
N ALA A 71 9.91 -12.40 8.20
CA ALA A 71 9.31 -12.38 6.88
C ALA A 71 8.22 -13.45 6.72
N GLN A 72 8.48 -14.68 7.18
CA GLN A 72 7.50 -15.77 7.14
C GLN A 72 6.26 -15.45 7.99
N SER A 73 6.48 -14.98 9.21
CA SER A 73 5.40 -14.57 10.12
C SER A 73 4.51 -13.50 9.48
N LEU A 74 5.12 -12.47 8.90
CA LEU A 74 4.40 -11.38 8.23
C LEU A 74 3.64 -11.85 6.99
N PHE A 75 4.19 -12.75 6.17
CA PHE A 75 3.43 -13.30 5.05
C PHE A 75 2.22 -14.14 5.50
N ASN A 76 2.32 -14.86 6.60
CA ASN A 76 1.18 -15.59 7.18
C ASN A 76 0.12 -14.62 7.73
N GLN A 77 0.54 -13.54 8.41
CA GLN A 77 -0.36 -12.47 8.85
C GLN A 77 -1.04 -11.77 7.67
N ALA A 78 -0.32 -11.58 6.55
CA ALA A 78 -0.90 -11.03 5.33
C ALA A 78 -2.02 -11.93 4.78
N THR A 79 -1.81 -13.24 4.71
CA THR A 79 -2.84 -14.22 4.29
C THR A 79 -4.11 -14.08 5.11
N GLU A 80 -3.96 -14.06 6.44
CA GLU A 80 -5.10 -13.95 7.36
C GLU A 80 -5.82 -12.61 7.20
N ALA A 81 -5.08 -11.50 7.21
CA ALA A 81 -5.66 -10.17 7.07
C ALA A 81 -6.40 -9.99 5.74
N LEU A 82 -5.86 -10.55 4.64
CA LEU A 82 -6.50 -10.52 3.33
C LEU A 82 -7.81 -11.31 3.30
N ARG A 83 -7.86 -12.50 3.93
CA ARG A 83 -9.08 -13.31 4.04
C ARG A 83 -10.14 -12.63 4.88
N GLN A 84 -9.76 -12.10 6.03
CA GLN A 84 -10.66 -11.37 6.93
C GLN A 84 -11.25 -10.13 6.25
N THR A 85 -10.40 -9.30 5.63
CA THR A 85 -10.83 -8.05 4.96
C THR A 85 -11.83 -8.32 3.83
N ARG A 86 -11.64 -9.43 3.09
CA ARG A 86 -12.49 -9.79 1.95
C ARG A 86 -13.66 -10.70 2.34
N GLY A 87 -13.70 -11.20 3.58
CA GLY A 87 -14.72 -12.12 4.07
C GLY A 87 -14.75 -13.46 3.34
N ALA A 88 -13.61 -13.90 2.80
CA ALA A 88 -13.52 -15.11 1.97
C ALA A 88 -12.14 -15.78 2.07
N GLU A 89 -12.13 -17.12 2.07
CA GLU A 89 -10.90 -17.93 2.20
C GLU A 89 -9.95 -17.82 1.00
N GLU A 90 -10.49 -17.58 -0.20
CA GLU A 90 -9.74 -17.55 -1.43
C GLU A 90 -10.24 -16.49 -2.40
N GLY A 91 -9.30 -15.81 -3.04
CA GLY A 91 -9.59 -14.82 -4.07
C GLY A 91 -8.31 -14.29 -4.72
N PRO A 92 -8.45 -13.51 -5.80
CA PRO A 92 -7.31 -13.00 -6.56
C PRO A 92 -6.40 -12.06 -5.75
N TRP A 93 -6.91 -11.48 -4.65
CA TRP A 93 -6.12 -10.67 -3.71
C TRP A 93 -5.03 -11.47 -2.97
N LEU A 94 -5.05 -12.81 -3.00
CA LEU A 94 -4.00 -13.66 -2.41
C LEU A 94 -2.84 -13.94 -3.38
N VAL A 95 -2.94 -13.58 -4.66
CA VAL A 95 -1.95 -13.96 -5.68
C VAL A 95 -0.55 -13.46 -5.34
N VAL A 96 -0.43 -12.17 -4.96
CA VAL A 96 0.87 -11.58 -4.59
C VAL A 96 1.42 -12.20 -3.31
N ASN A 97 0.55 -12.48 -2.32
CA ASN A 97 0.94 -13.12 -1.07
C ASN A 97 1.52 -14.53 -1.31
N TYR A 98 0.80 -15.37 -2.05
CA TYR A 98 1.25 -16.72 -2.39
C TYR A 98 2.50 -16.69 -3.26
N GLY A 99 2.64 -15.70 -4.15
CA GLY A 99 3.89 -15.49 -4.89
C GLY A 99 5.08 -15.16 -3.97
N ASN A 100 4.87 -14.33 -2.94
CA ASN A 100 5.92 -14.04 -1.96
C ASN A 100 6.30 -15.29 -1.13
N LEU A 101 5.32 -16.09 -0.72
CA LEU A 101 5.55 -17.35 0.00
C LEU A 101 6.30 -18.36 -0.87
N ALA A 102 5.92 -18.50 -2.14
CA ALA A 102 6.63 -19.36 -3.09
C ALA A 102 8.12 -19.00 -3.20
N TRP A 103 8.43 -17.70 -3.32
CA TRP A 103 9.81 -17.19 -3.32
C TRP A 103 10.52 -17.39 -1.99
N LEU A 104 9.86 -17.19 -0.85
CA LEU A 104 10.45 -17.40 0.47
C LEU A 104 10.87 -18.86 0.66
N HIS A 105 9.96 -19.80 0.41
CA HIS A 105 10.23 -21.23 0.53
C HIS A 105 11.32 -21.69 -0.43
N HIS A 106 11.35 -21.16 -1.66
CA HIS A 106 12.44 -21.43 -2.60
C HIS A 106 13.80 -21.03 -2.04
N HIS A 107 13.92 -19.80 -1.49
CA HIS A 107 15.16 -19.32 -0.89
C HIS A 107 15.58 -20.11 0.37
N LEU A 108 14.62 -20.68 1.09
CA LEU A 108 14.86 -21.57 2.23
C LEU A 108 15.29 -22.99 1.82
N GLY A 109 15.22 -23.34 0.53
CA GLY A 109 15.48 -24.69 0.03
C GLY A 109 14.29 -25.65 0.16
N GLU A 110 13.13 -25.15 0.56
CA GLU A 110 11.86 -25.86 0.77
C GLU A 110 11.09 -25.94 -0.56
N GLN A 111 11.60 -26.78 -1.46
CA GLN A 111 11.13 -26.82 -2.85
C GLN A 111 9.71 -27.37 -3.00
N GLU A 112 9.28 -28.29 -2.14
CA GLU A 112 7.93 -28.85 -2.17
C GLU A 112 6.89 -27.78 -1.81
N GLU A 113 7.17 -27.03 -0.74
CA GLU A 113 6.36 -25.91 -0.28
C GLU A 113 6.33 -24.77 -1.31
N SER A 114 7.47 -24.46 -1.93
CA SER A 114 7.52 -23.48 -3.03
C SER A 114 6.62 -23.88 -4.20
N GLN A 115 6.65 -25.16 -4.58
CA GLN A 115 5.82 -25.70 -5.66
C GLN A 115 4.33 -25.76 -5.29
N ASP A 116 3.99 -25.99 -4.03
CA ASP A 116 2.61 -25.91 -3.54
C ASP A 116 2.05 -24.48 -3.68
N TYR A 117 2.80 -23.47 -3.25
CA TYR A 117 2.37 -22.06 -3.42
C TYR A 117 2.29 -21.63 -4.88
N LEU A 118 3.19 -22.08 -5.75
CA LEU A 118 3.05 -21.87 -7.19
C LEU A 118 1.75 -22.45 -7.73
N SER A 119 1.41 -23.68 -7.30
CA SER A 119 0.17 -24.34 -7.72
C SER A 119 -1.07 -23.58 -7.24
N LYS A 120 -1.01 -22.98 -6.04
CA LYS A 120 -2.06 -22.10 -5.52
C LYS A 120 -2.19 -20.81 -6.35
N VAL A 121 -1.08 -20.18 -6.74
CA VAL A 121 -1.11 -19.02 -7.65
C VAL A 121 -1.76 -19.40 -8.98
N ASP A 122 -1.33 -20.51 -9.60
CA ASP A 122 -1.89 -20.98 -10.87
C ASP A 122 -3.39 -21.28 -10.75
N ALA A 123 -3.83 -21.91 -9.66
CA ALA A 123 -5.24 -22.18 -9.41
C ALA A 123 -6.07 -20.89 -9.29
N LEU A 124 -5.56 -19.88 -8.58
CA LEU A 124 -6.23 -18.58 -8.45
C LEU A 124 -6.31 -17.86 -9.80
N MET A 125 -5.21 -17.82 -10.57
CA MET A 125 -5.19 -17.15 -11.87
C MET A 125 -6.04 -17.87 -12.93
N ASN A 126 -6.21 -19.18 -12.83
CA ASN A 126 -7.14 -19.93 -13.68
C ASN A 126 -8.61 -19.67 -13.30
N LYS A 127 -8.90 -19.53 -12.00
CA LYS A 127 -10.26 -19.27 -11.49
C LYS A 127 -10.68 -17.80 -11.69
N TYR A 128 -9.73 -16.87 -11.60
CA TYR A 128 -9.92 -15.43 -11.74
C TYR A 128 -8.95 -14.89 -12.80
N PRO A 129 -9.21 -15.18 -14.09
CA PRO A 129 -8.30 -14.81 -15.16
C PRO A 129 -8.18 -13.29 -15.30
N SER A 130 -7.01 -12.85 -15.76
CA SER A 130 -6.82 -11.44 -16.15
C SER A 130 -7.69 -11.09 -17.37
N PRO A 131 -8.06 -9.81 -17.56
CA PRO A 131 -8.96 -9.41 -18.65
C PRO A 131 -8.42 -9.72 -20.05
N SER A 132 -7.09 -9.71 -20.22
CA SER A 132 -6.39 -10.07 -21.45
C SER A 132 -5.00 -10.61 -21.15
N GLN A 133 -4.31 -11.17 -22.16
CA GLN A 133 -2.97 -11.76 -21.99
C GLN A 133 -1.89 -10.71 -21.61
N ASP A 134 -2.09 -9.46 -22.03
CA ASP A 134 -1.13 -8.37 -21.79
C ASP A 134 -1.46 -7.57 -20.51
N GLU A 135 -2.53 -7.92 -19.81
CA GLU A 135 -3.01 -7.23 -18.62
C GLU A 135 -2.90 -8.10 -17.38
N LEU A 136 -2.63 -7.46 -16.24
CA LEU A 136 -2.68 -8.12 -14.94
C LEU A 136 -4.10 -8.09 -14.38
N HIS A 137 -4.38 -8.99 -13.44
CA HIS A 137 -5.61 -8.92 -12.65
C HIS A 137 -5.64 -7.60 -11.85
N PRO A 138 -6.79 -6.92 -11.71
CA PRO A 138 -6.87 -5.60 -11.06
C PRO A 138 -6.33 -5.56 -9.61
N GLU A 139 -6.56 -6.61 -8.81
CA GLU A 139 -5.95 -6.74 -7.47
C GLU A 139 -4.41 -6.71 -7.49
N ILE A 140 -3.78 -7.33 -8.50
CA ILE A 140 -2.32 -7.32 -8.66
C ILE A 140 -1.84 -5.92 -9.03
N TYR A 141 -2.58 -5.23 -9.92
CA TYR A 141 -2.27 -3.83 -10.23
C TYR A 141 -2.40 -2.93 -9.00
N ALA A 142 -3.44 -3.11 -8.21
CA ALA A 142 -3.70 -2.33 -7.02
C ALA A 142 -2.60 -2.51 -5.96
N GLU A 143 -2.18 -3.75 -5.67
CA GLU A 143 -1.08 -4.01 -4.73
C GLU A 143 0.25 -3.47 -5.25
N LYS A 144 0.56 -3.69 -6.53
CA LYS A 144 1.78 -3.15 -7.16
C LYS A 144 1.84 -1.64 -7.06
N ALA A 145 0.73 -0.98 -7.38
CA ALA A 145 0.60 0.46 -7.27
C ALA A 145 0.82 0.93 -5.82
N TRP A 146 0.10 0.34 -4.86
CA TRP A 146 0.20 0.71 -3.45
C TRP A 146 1.63 0.55 -2.92
N THR A 147 2.33 -0.51 -3.32
CA THR A 147 3.73 -0.74 -2.98
C THR A 147 4.64 0.34 -3.55
N LEU A 148 4.51 0.67 -4.83
CA LEU A 148 5.34 1.68 -5.50
C LEU A 148 5.20 3.08 -4.88
N MET A 149 4.03 3.43 -4.33
CA MET A 149 3.81 4.71 -3.63
C MET A 149 4.78 4.94 -2.46
N LYS A 150 5.33 3.87 -1.87
CA LYS A 150 6.20 3.97 -0.69
C LYS A 150 7.64 4.35 -1.04
N PHE A 151 7.99 4.42 -2.33
CA PHE A 151 9.36 4.58 -2.80
C PHE A 151 9.68 5.98 -3.34
N SER A 152 10.16 6.11 -4.59
CA SER A 152 10.61 7.36 -5.23
C SER A 152 9.44 8.15 -5.84
N THR A 153 9.70 9.39 -6.28
CA THR A 153 8.71 10.21 -7.00
C THR A 153 8.27 9.54 -8.30
N ASP A 154 9.21 9.04 -9.10
CA ASP A 154 8.90 8.35 -10.37
C ASP A 154 8.05 7.10 -10.13
N GLN A 155 8.36 6.33 -9.07
CA GLN A 155 7.56 5.16 -8.70
C GLN A 155 6.16 5.53 -8.22
N LYS A 156 5.96 6.70 -7.59
CA LYS A 156 4.62 7.18 -7.24
C LYS A 156 3.81 7.58 -8.48
N LEU A 157 4.43 8.16 -9.51
CA LEU A 157 3.76 8.43 -10.78
C LEU A 157 3.35 7.10 -11.45
N GLN A 158 4.27 6.13 -11.51
CA GLN A 158 3.95 4.78 -11.98
C GLN A 158 2.82 4.12 -11.17
N ALA A 159 2.80 4.33 -9.84
CA ALA A 159 1.70 3.84 -9.01
C ALA A 159 0.35 4.42 -9.44
N ALA A 160 0.28 5.71 -9.76
CA ALA A 160 -0.95 6.34 -10.23
C ALA A 160 -1.45 5.70 -11.54
N ASP A 161 -0.55 5.37 -12.47
CA ASP A 161 -0.88 4.68 -13.72
C ASP A 161 -1.40 3.26 -13.46
N TYR A 162 -0.77 2.51 -12.55
CA TYR A 162 -1.22 1.16 -12.20
C TYR A 162 -2.59 1.18 -11.50
N PHE A 163 -2.84 2.12 -10.60
CA PHE A 163 -4.18 2.29 -10.03
C PHE A 163 -5.21 2.66 -11.10
N GLU A 164 -4.87 3.51 -12.06
CA GLU A 164 -5.78 3.87 -13.15
C GLU A 164 -6.21 2.64 -13.96
N ARG A 165 -5.27 1.73 -14.25
CA ARG A 165 -5.59 0.46 -14.90
C ARG A 165 -6.51 -0.42 -14.04
N ALA A 166 -6.24 -0.53 -12.74
CA ALA A 166 -7.08 -1.29 -11.81
C ALA A 166 -8.51 -0.70 -11.72
N ILE A 167 -8.63 0.62 -11.56
CA ILE A 167 -9.91 1.34 -11.45
C ILE A 167 -10.73 1.22 -12.73
N ARG A 168 -10.09 1.26 -13.90
CA ARG A 168 -10.79 1.06 -15.18
C ARG A 168 -11.49 -0.31 -15.24
N MET A 169 -10.93 -1.31 -14.57
CA MET A 169 -11.47 -2.66 -14.52
C MET A 169 -12.51 -2.84 -13.39
N GLN A 170 -12.30 -2.18 -12.25
CA GLN A 170 -13.22 -2.20 -11.10
C GLN A 170 -13.35 -0.78 -10.51
N PRO A 171 -14.29 0.03 -11.02
CA PRO A 171 -14.39 1.45 -10.69
C PRO A 171 -14.96 1.72 -9.28
N ASP A 172 -15.62 0.73 -8.68
CA ASP A 172 -16.29 0.86 -7.39
C ASP A 172 -15.32 0.79 -6.19
N MET A 173 -14.04 0.52 -6.44
CA MET A 173 -13.00 0.41 -5.40
C MET A 173 -12.54 1.80 -4.93
N VAL A 174 -13.22 2.34 -3.93
CA VAL A 174 -12.97 3.67 -3.35
C VAL A 174 -11.51 3.84 -2.92
N GLU A 175 -10.94 2.83 -2.27
CA GLU A 175 -9.58 2.90 -1.69
C GLU A 175 -8.49 2.93 -2.75
N TRP A 176 -8.77 2.41 -3.95
CA TRP A 176 -7.87 2.50 -5.10
C TRP A 176 -7.86 3.92 -5.66
N ASN A 177 -9.03 4.55 -5.76
CA ASN A 177 -9.12 5.95 -6.16
C ASN A 177 -8.42 6.86 -5.15
N THR A 178 -8.71 6.69 -3.86
CA THR A 178 -8.02 7.43 -2.79
C THR A 178 -6.50 7.28 -2.90
N SER A 179 -6.01 6.04 -3.04
CA SER A 179 -4.58 5.76 -3.16
C SER A 179 -3.95 6.38 -4.41
N ARG A 180 -4.66 6.36 -5.55
CA ARG A 180 -4.21 7.03 -6.79
C ARG A 180 -4.04 8.53 -6.59
N VAL A 181 -5.03 9.20 -6.00
CA VAL A 181 -4.97 10.65 -5.78
C VAL A 181 -3.86 11.01 -4.79
N LEU A 182 -3.67 10.23 -3.73
CA LEU A 182 -2.54 10.41 -2.79
C LEU A 182 -1.18 10.16 -3.45
N ALA A 183 -1.09 9.23 -4.41
CA ALA A 183 0.13 8.98 -5.16
C ALA A 183 0.53 10.22 -5.97
N LEU A 184 -0.44 10.80 -6.71
CA LEU A 184 -0.27 12.01 -7.51
C LEU A 184 0.08 13.24 -6.65
N GLU A 185 -0.66 13.49 -5.57
CA GLU A 185 -0.38 14.59 -4.63
C GLU A 185 1.04 14.50 -4.10
N SER A 186 1.43 13.31 -3.64
CA SER A 186 2.72 13.13 -2.99
C SER A 186 3.90 13.14 -3.98
N ALA A 187 3.65 12.97 -5.27
CA ALA A 187 4.63 13.12 -6.34
C ALA A 187 4.78 14.60 -6.75
N SER A 188 3.68 15.36 -6.74
CA SER A 188 3.61 16.77 -7.16
C SER A 188 4.18 17.75 -6.14
N TYR A 189 4.56 17.29 -4.94
CA TYR A 189 5.00 18.13 -3.83
C TYR A 189 6.16 19.11 -4.18
N ASN A 190 7.01 18.77 -5.16
CA ASN A 190 8.15 19.60 -5.57
C ASN A 190 7.90 20.45 -6.82
N GLU A 191 6.91 20.11 -7.65
CA GLU A 191 6.66 20.75 -8.95
C GLU A 191 5.47 21.72 -8.92
N GLY A 192 4.80 21.81 -7.76
CA GLY A 192 3.58 22.58 -7.57
C GLY A 192 2.35 21.77 -7.99
N PRO A 193 1.20 21.95 -7.33
CA PRO A 193 0.01 21.21 -7.69
C PRO A 193 -0.46 21.66 -9.08
N GLU A 194 -0.51 20.73 -10.02
CA GLU A 194 -1.33 20.89 -11.22
C GLU A 194 -2.74 21.28 -10.75
N ALA A 195 -3.40 22.25 -11.40
CA ALA A 195 -4.69 22.78 -10.94
C ALA A 195 -5.77 21.69 -10.72
N ASP A 196 -5.58 20.52 -11.33
CA ASP A 196 -6.37 19.31 -11.24
C ASP A 196 -6.24 18.58 -9.87
N ILE A 197 -5.10 18.62 -9.17
CA ILE A 197 -4.87 17.81 -7.95
C ILE A 197 -5.84 18.20 -6.83
N LEU A 198 -6.08 19.49 -6.60
CA LEU A 198 -7.03 19.93 -5.56
C LEU A 198 -8.45 19.42 -5.86
N GLN A 199 -8.86 19.47 -7.13
CA GLN A 199 -10.17 18.98 -7.55
C GLN A 199 -10.27 17.45 -7.42
N LYS A 200 -9.20 16.71 -7.73
CA LYS A 200 -9.12 15.26 -7.48
C LYS A 200 -9.21 14.92 -6.00
N LEU A 201 -8.50 15.65 -5.13
CA LEU A 201 -8.56 15.48 -3.67
C LEU A 201 -9.96 15.76 -3.12
N ARG A 202 -10.64 16.80 -3.62
CA ARG A 202 -12.02 17.09 -3.25
C ARG A 202 -12.96 15.93 -3.57
N ILE A 203 -12.92 15.43 -4.82
CA ILE A 203 -13.75 14.30 -5.25
C ILE A 203 -13.44 13.05 -4.42
N ALA A 204 -12.16 12.71 -4.25
CA ALA A 204 -11.77 11.54 -3.48
C ALA A 204 -12.24 11.64 -2.02
N LYS A 205 -12.14 12.81 -1.39
CA LYS A 205 -12.63 13.05 -0.02
C LYS A 205 -14.15 12.91 0.09
N GLU A 206 -14.90 13.32 -0.94
CA GLU A 206 -16.36 13.13 -0.99
C GLU A 206 -16.73 11.64 -1.12
N GLN A 207 -15.89 10.83 -1.77
CA GLN A 207 -16.08 9.39 -1.93
C GLN A 207 -15.57 8.56 -0.73
N ASP A 208 -14.57 9.07 -0.02
CA ASP A 208 -13.90 8.41 1.11
C ASP A 208 -13.88 9.33 2.35
N PRO A 209 -15.06 9.63 2.95
CA PRO A 209 -15.19 10.63 4.00
C PRO A 209 -14.55 10.22 5.33
N GLU A 210 -14.34 8.92 5.56
CA GLU A 210 -13.73 8.38 6.79
C GLU A 210 -12.19 8.37 6.71
N ASN A 211 -11.61 8.69 5.55
CA ASN A 211 -10.18 8.79 5.39
C ASN A 211 -9.64 10.14 5.83
N PHE A 212 -9.36 10.26 7.13
CA PHE A 212 -8.85 11.50 7.70
C PHE A 212 -7.46 11.90 7.19
N TYR A 213 -6.65 10.95 6.72
CA TYR A 213 -5.39 11.27 6.04
C TYR A 213 -5.64 12.02 4.73
N LEU A 214 -6.58 11.56 3.91
CA LEU A 214 -7.00 12.24 2.70
C LEU A 214 -7.61 13.62 3.00
N ALA A 215 -8.44 13.72 4.05
CA ALA A 215 -9.00 15.00 4.49
C ALA A 215 -7.91 16.00 4.91
N ALA A 216 -6.90 15.55 5.67
CA ALA A 216 -5.77 16.40 6.05
C ALA A 216 -4.95 16.85 4.84
N LYS A 217 -4.75 15.97 3.85
CA LYS A 217 -4.08 16.31 2.58
C LYS A 217 -4.85 17.33 1.74
N TYR A 218 -6.17 17.23 1.72
CA TYR A 218 -7.01 18.23 1.09
C TYR A 218 -6.90 19.61 1.77
N LEU A 219 -6.88 19.65 3.11
CA LEU A 219 -6.67 20.90 3.85
C LEU A 219 -5.27 21.48 3.64
N GLU A 220 -4.24 20.63 3.55
CA GLU A 220 -2.88 21.06 3.18
C GLU A 220 -2.87 21.80 1.83
N GLU A 221 -3.49 21.24 0.79
CA GLU A 221 -3.53 21.88 -0.53
C GLU A 221 -4.34 23.18 -0.56
N ARG A 222 -5.43 23.27 0.23
CA ARG A 222 -6.18 24.52 0.39
C ARG A 222 -5.38 25.59 1.13
N GLY A 223 -4.65 25.19 2.17
CA GLY A 223 -3.73 26.07 2.90
C GLY A 223 -2.62 26.63 1.99
N LYS A 224 -2.06 25.82 1.08
CA LYS A 224 -1.10 26.28 0.04
C LYS A 224 -1.67 27.39 -0.84
N LYS A 225 -2.98 27.38 -1.10
CA LYS A 225 -3.69 28.42 -1.88
C LYS A 225 -4.12 29.63 -1.05
N GLY A 226 -3.84 29.65 0.25
CA GLY A 226 -4.23 30.73 1.15
C GLY A 226 -5.71 30.73 1.52
N GLU A 227 -6.40 29.60 1.36
CA GLU A 227 -7.78 29.45 1.80
C GLU A 227 -7.86 29.33 3.32
N ARG A 228 -8.98 29.80 3.90
CA ARG A 228 -9.28 29.66 5.33
C ARG A 228 -9.73 28.22 5.60
N ILE A 229 -8.96 27.53 6.45
CA ILE A 229 -9.11 26.10 6.74
C ILE A 229 -9.21 25.81 8.25
N GLU A 230 -9.23 26.85 9.08
CA GLU A 230 -9.04 26.75 10.54
C GLU A 230 -10.15 25.92 11.21
N ASP A 231 -11.41 26.20 10.89
CA ASP A 231 -12.55 25.49 11.49
C ASP A 231 -12.61 24.02 11.06
N GLU A 232 -12.28 23.75 9.78
CA GLU A 232 -12.26 22.40 9.23
C GLU A 232 -11.09 21.57 9.78
N ALA A 233 -9.92 22.18 9.96
CA ALA A 233 -8.77 21.53 10.58
C ALA A 233 -9.04 21.17 12.04
N ARG A 234 -9.68 22.06 12.80
CA ARG A 234 -10.10 21.79 14.19
C ARG A 234 -11.15 20.71 14.30
N GLU A 235 -12.12 20.69 13.39
CA GLU A 235 -13.10 19.61 13.35
C GLU A 235 -12.45 18.27 13.00
N LEU A 236 -11.56 18.25 12.00
CA LEU A 236 -10.79 17.06 11.67
C LEU A 236 -9.94 16.59 12.86
N GLY A 237 -9.33 17.50 13.63
CA GLY A 237 -8.58 17.17 14.84
C GLY A 237 -9.41 16.39 15.86
N ARG A 238 -10.64 16.86 16.14
CA ARG A 238 -11.57 16.15 17.03
C ARG A 238 -11.96 14.77 16.51
N GLN A 239 -12.09 14.61 15.19
CA GLN A 239 -12.43 13.33 14.57
C GLN A 239 -11.25 12.34 14.66
N VAL A 240 -10.04 12.81 14.37
CA VAL A 240 -8.82 12.00 14.45
C VAL A 240 -8.57 11.51 15.87
N LEU A 241 -8.74 12.36 16.89
CA LEU A 241 -8.55 12.00 18.31
C LEU A 241 -9.54 10.95 18.84
N ARG A 242 -10.68 10.75 18.16
CA ARG A 242 -11.65 9.70 18.52
C ARG A 242 -11.23 8.31 18.03
N ASN A 243 -10.24 8.25 17.14
CA ASN A 243 -9.75 7.02 16.55
C ASN A 243 -8.34 6.75 17.07
N PRO A 244 -7.91 5.49 17.14
CA PRO A 244 -6.56 5.21 17.57
C PRO A 244 -5.52 5.82 16.61
N VAL A 245 -4.40 6.24 17.20
CA VAL A 245 -3.40 7.05 16.51
C VAL A 245 -2.53 6.17 15.64
N SER A 246 -2.42 6.50 14.36
CA SER A 246 -1.50 5.83 13.43
C SER A 246 -1.04 6.77 12.32
N SER A 247 -0.03 6.37 11.54
CA SER A 247 0.39 7.11 10.34
C SER A 247 -0.75 7.28 9.31
N TYR A 248 -1.78 6.43 9.34
CA TYR A 248 -2.98 6.53 8.49
C TYR A 248 -4.18 7.19 9.16
N SER A 249 -4.16 7.43 10.48
CA SER A 249 -5.25 8.15 11.18
C SER A 249 -5.38 9.61 10.74
N GLY A 250 -4.45 10.11 9.93
CA GLY A 250 -4.41 11.50 9.48
C GLY A 250 -3.74 12.45 10.46
N MET A 251 -3.43 12.02 11.70
CA MET A 251 -2.87 12.89 12.73
C MET A 251 -1.57 13.56 12.28
N LYS A 252 -0.61 12.78 11.77
CA LYS A 252 0.67 13.33 11.30
C LYS A 252 0.52 14.35 10.16
N ALA A 253 -0.41 14.10 9.24
CA ALA A 253 -0.70 15.03 8.14
C ALA A 253 -1.38 16.29 8.69
N LEU A 254 -2.30 16.14 9.64
CA LEU A 254 -2.99 17.25 10.29
C LEU A 254 -2.06 18.13 11.12
N LEU A 255 -1.19 17.55 11.95
CA LEU A 255 -0.16 18.30 12.69
C LEU A 255 0.74 19.12 11.75
N TRP A 256 1.03 18.57 10.57
CA TRP A 256 1.77 19.32 9.56
C TRP A 256 0.95 20.53 9.05
N VAL A 257 -0.36 20.37 8.81
CA VAL A 257 -1.27 21.47 8.41
C VAL A 257 -1.28 22.56 9.47
N TYR A 258 -1.48 22.20 10.75
CA TYR A 258 -1.49 23.15 11.86
C TYR A 258 -0.19 23.96 11.92
N ARG A 259 0.95 23.26 11.91
CA ARG A 259 2.27 23.90 11.97
C ARG A 259 2.55 24.85 10.80
N LYS A 260 2.00 24.57 9.61
CA LYS A 260 2.31 25.32 8.39
C LYS A 260 1.35 26.46 8.10
N TYR A 261 0.07 26.29 8.42
CA TYR A 261 -0.99 27.19 7.97
C TYR A 261 -1.85 27.75 9.10
N LEU A 262 -1.75 27.21 10.32
CA LEU A 262 -2.47 27.69 11.49
C LEU A 262 -1.46 28.17 12.55
N SER A 263 -1.37 27.45 13.68
CA SER A 263 -0.55 27.78 14.84
C SER A 263 0.30 26.58 15.25
N ILE A 264 1.56 26.85 15.61
CA ILE A 264 2.44 25.84 16.19
C ILE A 264 2.00 25.46 17.61
N ASP A 265 1.42 26.40 18.36
CA ASP A 265 0.92 26.14 19.71
C ASP A 265 -0.30 25.21 19.64
N GLU A 266 -1.24 25.47 18.72
CA GLU A 266 -2.38 24.57 18.50
C GLU A 266 -1.95 23.19 17.98
N ALA A 267 -0.83 23.09 17.23
CA ALA A 267 -0.25 21.80 16.86
C ALA A 267 0.31 21.04 18.06
N ILE A 268 0.91 21.74 19.02
CA ILE A 268 1.43 21.14 20.26
C ILE A 268 0.26 20.67 21.11
N ASP A 269 -0.74 21.52 21.34
CA ASP A 269 -1.94 21.18 22.11
C ASP A 269 -2.61 19.91 21.54
N LEU A 270 -2.82 19.86 20.21
CA LEU A 270 -3.40 18.69 19.54
C LEU A 270 -2.54 17.42 19.69
N ALA A 271 -1.22 17.55 19.73
CA ALA A 271 -0.31 16.42 19.92
C ALA A 271 -0.25 15.96 21.38
N GLU A 272 -0.50 16.84 22.35
CA GLU A 272 -0.55 16.51 23.78
C GLU A 272 -1.88 15.82 24.18
N GLU A 273 -2.92 15.94 23.35
CA GLU A 273 -4.20 15.25 23.53
C GLU A 273 -4.19 13.77 23.07
N LEU A 274 -3.06 13.28 22.53
CA LEU A 274 -2.85 11.88 22.12
C LEU A 274 -2.63 10.93 23.31
#